data_AF-H0YAI0-F1
#
_entry.id   AF-H0YAI0-F1
#
_cell.length_a   1.000
_cell.length_b   1.000
_cell.length_c   1.000
_cell.angle_alpha   90.00
_cell.angle_beta   90.00
_cell.angle_gamma   90.00
#
_symmetry.space_group_name_H-M   'P 1'
#
loop_
_entity.id
_entity.type
_entity.pdbx_description
1 polymer ?
#
loop_
_entity_poly.entity_id
_entity_poly.type
_entity_poly.pdbx_seq_one_letter_code
_entity_poly.pdbx_strand_id
1 'polypeptide(L)'
;GCFPDWYMLSLFGTGAILMRGAGCTINDMWDQDYDKKVTRTANRPIAAGDISTFQSFVFLGGQLTLALGVLLCLNYYSIALGAGSLLLVITYPLMKRISYWPQLALGLTFNWGALLGWSAIKGSCDPSVCLPLYFSGVMWTLIYDTIYAHQDKRDDVLIGLKSTALRFGENTKPWLSGFSVAMLGALSLVGVNSGQTAPYYAALGAVGAHLTHQKWGLEILPRLV
;
A
#
# COMPACT_ATOMS: atom_id res chain seq x y z
N GLY A 1 -7.76 24.37 15.38
CA GLY A 1 -6.78 23.49 14.71
C GLY A 1 -5.39 24.10 14.82
N CYS A 2 -4.35 23.29 14.68
CA CYS A 2 -2.96 23.76 14.58
C CYS A 2 -2.34 23.23 13.29
N PHE A 3 -1.30 23.89 12.79
CA PHE A 3 -0.51 23.38 11.68
C PHE A 3 0.27 22.12 12.09
N PRO A 4 0.58 21.21 11.14
CA PRO A 4 1.41 20.05 11.44
C PRO A 4 2.81 20.49 11.88
N ASP A 5 3.43 19.69 12.74
CA ASP A 5 4.84 19.83 13.08
C ASP A 5 5.70 19.54 11.82
N TRP A 6 6.40 20.56 11.35
CA TRP A 6 7.26 20.49 10.17
C TRP A 6 8.41 19.48 10.32
N TYR A 7 8.91 19.27 11.54
CA TYR A 7 9.94 18.27 11.80
C TYR A 7 9.39 16.86 11.56
N MET A 8 8.24 16.55 12.17
CA MET A 8 7.56 15.26 11.97
C MET A 8 7.12 15.07 10.52
N LEU A 9 6.62 16.12 9.87
CA LEU A 9 6.26 16.08 8.45
C LEU A 9 7.47 15.74 7.58
N SER A 10 8.63 16.33 7.87
CA SER A 10 9.88 16.08 7.14
C SER A 10 10.41 14.67 7.38
N LEU A 11 10.34 14.16 8.62
CA LEU A 11 10.71 12.79 8.94
C LEU A 11 9.83 11.79 8.18
N PHE A 12 8.50 11.92 8.27
CA PHE A 12 7.58 11.02 7.58
C PHE A 12 7.69 11.13 6.06
N GLY A 13 7.85 12.33 5.52
CA GLY A 13 8.07 12.53 4.09
C GLY A 13 9.35 11.86 3.59
N THR A 14 10.47 12.08 4.29
CA THR A 14 11.77 11.48 3.94
C THR A 14 11.74 9.96 4.10
N GLY A 15 11.20 9.47 5.22
CA GLY A 15 11.02 8.04 5.47
C GLY A 15 10.16 7.36 4.42
N ALA A 16 9.05 7.99 3.99
CA ALA A 16 8.19 7.46 2.94
C ALA A 16 8.90 7.36 1.60
N ILE A 17 9.67 8.39 1.20
CA ILE A 17 10.45 8.38 -0.04
C ILE A 17 11.50 7.25 -0.01
N LEU A 18 12.26 7.15 1.08
CA LEU A 18 13.31 6.14 1.23
C LEU A 18 12.75 4.72 1.25
N MET A 19 11.70 4.47 2.03
CA MET A 19 11.09 3.14 2.15
C MET A 19 10.35 2.73 0.88
N ARG A 20 9.67 3.66 0.19
CA ARG A 20 9.06 3.37 -1.11
C ARG A 20 10.14 3.04 -2.14
N GLY A 21 11.23 3.81 -2.16
CA GLY A 21 12.38 3.55 -3.00
C GLY A 21 12.97 2.16 -2.74
N ALA A 22 13.21 1.80 -1.48
CA ALA A 22 13.76 0.50 -1.09
C ALA A 22 12.84 -0.65 -1.54
N GLY A 23 11.52 -0.52 -1.34
CA GLY A 23 10.55 -1.51 -1.81
C GLY A 23 10.57 -1.68 -3.34
N CYS A 24 10.64 -0.58 -4.09
CA CYS A 24 10.80 -0.62 -5.55
C CYS A 24 12.11 -1.29 -5.97
N THR A 25 13.23 -0.98 -5.32
CA THR A 25 14.52 -1.63 -5.61
C THR A 25 14.49 -3.13 -5.33
N ILE A 26 13.88 -3.57 -4.21
CA ILE A 26 13.69 -4.99 -3.92
C ILE A 26 12.85 -5.67 -5.00
N ASN A 27 11.73 -5.04 -5.39
CA ASN A 27 10.85 -5.59 -6.43
C ASN A 27 11.61 -5.74 -7.76
N ASP A 28 12.34 -4.70 -8.20
CA ASP A 28 13.11 -4.74 -9.45
C ASP A 28 14.23 -5.78 -9.40
N MET A 29 14.88 -5.97 -8.23
CA MET A 29 15.90 -7.00 -8.04
C MET A 29 15.31 -8.42 -8.11
N TRP A 30 14.12 -8.65 -7.55
CA TRP A 30 13.47 -9.98 -7.52
C TRP A 30 12.78 -10.33 -8.82
N ASP A 31 12.19 -9.35 -9.50
CA ASP A 31 11.45 -9.57 -10.75
C ASP A 31 12.35 -9.41 -12.00
N GLN A 32 13.66 -9.13 -11.85
CA GLN A 32 14.59 -8.84 -12.97
C GLN A 32 14.54 -9.84 -14.15
N ASP A 33 14.42 -11.15 -13.89
CA ASP A 33 14.41 -12.18 -14.94
C ASP A 33 13.05 -12.32 -15.62
N TYR A 34 11.99 -11.91 -14.93
CA TYR A 34 10.65 -11.81 -15.49
C TYR A 34 10.52 -10.53 -16.30
N ASP A 35 11.02 -9.40 -15.77
CA ASP A 35 10.95 -8.10 -16.42
C ASP A 35 11.68 -8.07 -17.76
N LYS A 36 12.81 -8.79 -17.90
CA LYS A 36 13.51 -8.99 -19.19
C LYS A 36 12.63 -9.58 -20.28
N LYS A 37 11.58 -10.34 -19.93
CA LYS A 37 10.72 -11.08 -20.86
C LYS A 37 9.45 -10.31 -21.23
N VAL A 38 9.18 -9.18 -20.58
CA VAL A 38 7.94 -8.41 -20.76
C VAL A 38 8.28 -7.08 -21.44
N THR A 39 7.71 -6.84 -22.64
CA THR A 39 7.99 -5.63 -23.45
C THR A 39 7.87 -4.32 -22.66
N ARG A 40 6.91 -4.25 -21.73
CA ARG A 40 6.67 -3.06 -20.88
C ARG A 40 7.78 -2.83 -19.84
N THR A 41 8.38 -3.88 -19.30
CA THR A 41 9.33 -3.78 -18.17
C THR A 41 10.76 -4.16 -18.54
N ALA A 42 11.01 -4.60 -19.78
CA ALA A 42 12.34 -4.94 -20.27
C ALA A 42 13.35 -3.79 -20.20
N ASN A 43 12.89 -2.54 -20.28
CA ASN A 43 13.74 -1.34 -20.19
C ASN A 43 13.97 -0.85 -18.75
N ARG A 44 13.56 -1.59 -17.72
CA ARG A 44 13.87 -1.23 -16.33
C ARG A 44 15.39 -1.32 -16.11
N PRO A 45 16.02 -0.43 -15.32
CA PRO A 45 17.48 -0.36 -15.23
C PRO A 45 18.19 -1.66 -14.85
N ILE A 46 17.62 -2.44 -13.92
CA ILE A 46 18.17 -3.73 -13.51
C ILE A 46 17.92 -4.82 -14.58
N ALA A 47 16.74 -4.81 -15.21
CA ALA A 47 16.38 -5.76 -16.26
C ALA A 47 17.21 -5.56 -17.53
N ALA A 48 17.43 -4.30 -17.93
CA ALA A 48 18.24 -3.89 -19.09
C ALA A 48 19.75 -4.10 -18.87
N GLY A 49 20.19 -4.27 -17.62
CA GLY A 49 21.61 -4.41 -17.27
C GLY A 49 22.36 -3.09 -17.14
N ASP A 50 21.66 -1.95 -17.17
CA ASP A 50 22.24 -0.61 -16.95
C ASP A 50 22.79 -0.45 -15.53
N ILE A 51 22.24 -1.19 -14.56
CA ILE A 51 22.68 -1.24 -13.17
C ILE A 51 22.97 -2.70 -12.80
N SER A 52 24.17 -2.95 -12.29
CA SER A 52 24.56 -4.28 -11.80
C SER A 52 23.82 -4.65 -10.51
N THR A 53 23.63 -5.94 -10.26
CA THR A 53 23.00 -6.45 -9.02
C THR A 53 23.70 -5.94 -7.76
N PHE A 54 25.03 -5.78 -7.79
CA PHE A 54 25.80 -5.24 -6.67
C PHE A 54 25.49 -3.75 -6.45
N GLN A 55 25.42 -2.93 -7.50
CA GLN A 55 25.03 -1.52 -7.37
C GLN A 55 23.61 -1.37 -6.81
N SER A 56 22.67 -2.21 -7.26
CA SER A 56 21.31 -2.24 -6.71
C SER A 56 21.30 -2.58 -5.22
N PHE A 57 22.15 -3.54 -4.79
CA PHE A 57 22.28 -3.90 -3.38
C PHE A 57 22.87 -2.77 -2.54
N VAL A 58 23.91 -2.07 -3.04
CA VAL A 58 24.49 -0.90 -2.37
C VAL A 58 23.47 0.23 -2.25
N PHE A 59 22.72 0.50 -3.31
CA PHE A 59 21.66 1.51 -3.30
C PHE A 59 20.56 1.18 -2.28
N LEU A 60 20.10 -0.08 -2.26
CA LEU A 60 19.16 -0.58 -1.27
C LEU A 60 19.70 -0.42 0.16
N GLY A 61 20.95 -0.80 0.40
CA GLY A 61 21.61 -0.64 1.70
C GLY A 61 21.64 0.82 2.16
N GLY A 62 21.92 1.76 1.24
CA GLY A 62 21.86 3.19 1.50
C GLY A 62 20.45 3.66 1.87
N GLN A 63 19.44 3.28 1.10
CA GLN A 63 18.04 3.62 1.39
C GLN A 63 17.59 3.09 2.76
N LEU A 64 17.87 1.83 3.07
CA LEU A 64 17.50 1.20 4.34
C LEU A 64 18.25 1.81 5.53
N THR A 65 19.54 2.16 5.36
CA THR A 65 20.32 2.81 6.42
C THR A 65 19.78 4.20 6.74
N LEU A 66 19.47 5.00 5.71
CA LEU A 66 18.88 6.32 5.89
C LEU A 66 17.46 6.22 6.48
N ALA A 67 16.65 5.25 6.03
CA ALA A 67 15.32 5.02 6.56
C ALA A 67 15.36 4.58 8.03
N LEU A 68 16.35 3.75 8.41
CA LEU A 68 16.60 3.40 9.80
C LEU A 68 16.99 4.64 10.62
N GLY A 69 17.83 5.52 10.09
CA GLY A 69 18.16 6.80 10.73
C GLY A 69 16.90 7.64 11.01
N VAL A 70 15.97 7.73 10.05
CA VAL A 70 14.67 8.40 10.24
C VAL A 70 13.84 7.71 11.32
N LEU A 71 13.77 6.36 11.30
CA LEU A 71 13.00 5.60 12.30
C LEU A 71 13.52 5.84 13.72
N LEU A 72 14.84 5.87 13.90
CA LEU A 72 15.50 6.08 15.19
C LEU A 72 15.31 7.50 15.75
N CYS A 73 14.86 8.46 14.93
CA CYS A 73 14.44 9.78 15.39
C CYS A 73 13.03 9.81 16.01
N LEU A 74 12.28 8.70 15.95
CA LEU A 74 10.95 8.59 16.55
C LEU A 74 11.02 8.10 18.00
N ASN A 75 9.88 8.11 18.69
CA ASN A 75 9.79 7.56 20.03
C ASN A 75 9.92 6.02 20.04
N TYR A 76 10.28 5.44 21.19
CA TYR A 76 10.53 4.00 21.34
C TYR A 76 9.35 3.11 20.92
N TYR A 77 8.11 3.55 21.18
CA TYR A 77 6.93 2.81 20.77
C TYR A 77 6.85 2.74 19.25
N SER A 78 7.05 3.87 18.55
CA SER A 78 7.06 3.94 17.09
C SER A 78 8.23 3.18 16.48
N ILE A 79 9.42 3.16 17.11
CA ILE A 79 10.55 2.35 16.65
C ILE A 79 10.17 0.87 16.68
N ALA A 80 9.65 0.37 17.81
CA ALA A 80 9.23 -1.02 17.96
C ALA A 80 8.10 -1.38 16.98
N LEU A 81 7.11 -0.50 16.83
CA LEU A 81 6.00 -0.67 15.90
C LEU A 81 6.48 -0.67 14.44
N GLY A 82 7.41 0.21 14.08
CA GLY A 82 8.02 0.27 12.75
C GLY A 82 8.82 -0.99 12.45
N ALA A 83 9.62 -1.48 13.40
CA ALA A 83 10.33 -2.75 13.27
C ALA A 83 9.36 -3.94 13.09
N GLY A 84 8.20 -3.92 13.77
CA GLY A 84 7.15 -4.93 13.61
C GLY A 84 6.59 -5.04 12.19
N SER A 85 6.66 -3.96 11.40
CA SER A 85 6.22 -3.97 10.00
C SER A 85 7.05 -4.88 9.10
N LEU A 86 8.32 -5.17 9.48
CA LEU A 86 9.24 -5.98 8.68
C LEU A 86 8.70 -7.39 8.43
N LEU A 87 7.91 -7.93 9.36
CA LEU A 87 7.24 -9.22 9.17
C LEU A 87 6.31 -9.18 7.95
N LEU A 88 5.55 -8.10 7.78
CA LEU A 88 4.66 -7.92 6.64
C LEU A 88 5.44 -7.62 5.37
N VAL A 89 6.46 -6.75 5.46
CA VAL A 89 7.33 -6.37 4.32
C VAL A 89 8.02 -7.59 3.70
N ILE A 90 8.53 -8.51 4.54
CA ILE A 90 9.19 -9.73 4.06
C ILE A 90 8.19 -10.73 3.48
N THR A 91 6.98 -10.82 4.04
CA THR A 91 6.02 -11.86 3.66
C THR A 91 5.14 -11.48 2.47
N TYR A 92 4.83 -10.19 2.25
CA TYR A 92 3.86 -9.80 1.23
C TYR A 92 4.24 -10.21 -0.21
N PRO A 93 5.50 -10.19 -0.67
CA PRO A 93 5.78 -10.51 -2.07
C PRO A 93 5.57 -12.00 -2.39
N LEU A 94 5.54 -12.86 -1.38
CA LEU A 94 5.24 -14.29 -1.52
C LEU A 94 3.75 -14.54 -1.74
N MET A 95 2.90 -13.59 -1.34
CA MET A 95 1.44 -13.77 -1.31
C MET A 95 0.84 -13.99 -2.70
N LYS A 96 1.43 -13.40 -3.75
CA LYS A 96 1.02 -13.60 -5.16
C LYS A 96 1.17 -15.06 -5.62
N ARG A 97 2.05 -15.82 -4.98
CA ARG A 97 2.34 -17.23 -5.31
C ARG A 97 1.44 -18.20 -4.54
N ILE A 98 1.03 -17.85 -3.32
CA ILE A 98 0.32 -18.77 -2.42
C ILE A 98 -1.18 -18.46 -2.29
N SER A 99 -1.63 -17.23 -2.52
CA SER A 99 -2.99 -16.78 -2.24
C SER A 99 -3.61 -15.96 -3.37
N TYR A 100 -4.94 -15.99 -3.48
CA TYR A 100 -5.72 -15.09 -4.35
C TYR A 100 -6.00 -13.72 -3.73
N TRP A 101 -5.38 -13.41 -2.58
CA TRP A 101 -5.48 -12.13 -1.89
C TRP A 101 -4.13 -11.42 -1.69
N PRO A 102 -3.23 -11.34 -2.69
CA PRO A 102 -2.01 -10.57 -2.51
C PRO A 102 -2.29 -9.08 -2.23
N GLN A 103 -3.38 -8.53 -2.79
CA GLN A 103 -3.86 -7.18 -2.54
C GLN A 103 -4.14 -6.93 -1.04
N LEU A 104 -4.63 -7.94 -0.31
CA LEU A 104 -4.88 -7.82 1.13
C LEU A 104 -3.56 -7.69 1.90
N ALA A 105 -2.59 -8.54 1.57
CA ALA A 105 -1.26 -8.49 2.20
C ALA A 105 -0.51 -7.19 1.86
N LEU A 106 -0.64 -6.71 0.63
CA LEU A 106 -0.15 -5.40 0.23
C LEU A 106 -0.81 -4.30 1.06
N GLY A 107 -2.14 -4.34 1.21
CA GLY A 107 -2.89 -3.40 2.03
C GLY A 107 -2.42 -3.37 3.48
N LEU A 108 -2.19 -4.53 4.09
CA LEU A 108 -1.64 -4.61 5.45
C LEU A 108 -0.25 -3.96 5.52
N THR A 109 0.61 -4.24 4.54
CA THR A 109 1.98 -3.73 4.53
C THR A 109 2.01 -2.21 4.34
N PHE A 110 1.30 -1.68 3.35
CA PHE A 110 1.41 -0.27 2.94
C PHE A 110 0.69 0.68 3.88
N ASN A 111 -0.36 0.23 4.58
CA ASN A 111 -1.11 1.08 5.49
C ASN A 111 -0.53 1.11 6.91
N TRP A 112 0.53 0.35 7.19
CA TRP A 112 1.19 0.35 8.50
C TRP A 112 1.64 1.75 8.94
N GLY A 113 1.94 2.61 7.96
CA GLY A 113 2.24 4.04 8.17
C GLY A 113 1.15 4.80 8.93
N ALA A 114 -0.12 4.38 8.88
CA ALA A 114 -1.20 4.99 9.67
C ALA A 114 -0.99 4.78 11.18
N LEU A 115 -0.60 3.57 11.58
CA LEU A 115 -0.30 3.24 12.97
C LEU A 115 0.98 3.95 13.44
N LEU A 116 1.99 3.96 12.57
CA LEU A 116 3.26 4.63 12.84
C LEU A 116 3.09 6.14 12.98
N GLY A 117 2.31 6.77 12.09
CA GLY A 117 2.00 8.20 12.11
C GLY A 117 1.30 8.63 13.40
N TRP A 118 0.28 7.88 13.82
CA TRP A 118 -0.41 8.17 15.07
C TRP A 118 0.51 8.01 16.28
N SER A 119 1.22 6.88 16.38
CA SER A 119 2.10 6.61 17.52
C SER A 119 3.29 7.57 17.60
N ALA A 120 3.78 8.09 16.47
CA ALA A 120 4.89 9.04 16.47
C ALA A 120 4.52 10.34 17.21
N ILE A 121 3.26 10.76 17.10
CA ILE A 121 2.74 11.98 17.73
C ILE A 121 2.20 11.71 19.15
N LYS A 122 1.52 10.57 19.36
CA LYS A 122 0.82 10.27 20.62
C LYS A 122 1.62 9.40 21.59
N GLY A 123 2.72 8.79 21.15
CA GLY A 123 3.53 7.86 21.95
C GLY A 123 2.89 6.48 22.16
N SER A 124 1.69 6.25 21.62
CA SER A 124 0.95 4.99 21.70
C SER A 124 -0.11 4.94 20.58
N CYS A 125 -0.65 3.76 20.29
CA CYS A 125 -1.81 3.61 19.40
C CYS A 125 -3.10 3.52 20.23
N ASP A 126 -4.04 4.44 20.00
CA ASP A 126 -5.42 4.29 20.47
C ASP A 126 -6.16 3.33 19.53
N PRO A 127 -6.54 2.11 19.98
CA PRO A 127 -7.17 1.13 19.11
C PRO A 127 -8.48 1.61 18.49
N SER A 128 -9.22 2.50 19.18
CA SER A 128 -10.51 3.01 18.71
C SER A 128 -10.37 3.90 17.47
N VAL A 129 -9.22 4.52 17.28
CA VAL A 129 -8.92 5.37 16.11
C VAL A 129 -7.99 4.67 15.13
N CYS A 130 -6.93 4.05 15.63
CA CYS A 130 -5.88 3.45 14.82
C CYS A 130 -6.35 2.24 14.03
N LEU A 131 -7.15 1.35 14.62
CA LEU A 131 -7.60 0.14 13.93
C LEU A 131 -8.60 0.46 12.80
N PRO A 132 -9.63 1.30 12.99
CA PRO A 132 -10.49 1.72 11.88
C PRO A 132 -9.73 2.49 10.81
N LEU A 133 -8.78 3.36 11.18
CA LEU A 133 -7.96 4.09 10.20
C LEU A 133 -7.13 3.13 9.35
N TYR A 134 -6.40 2.21 9.99
CA TYR A 134 -5.60 1.21 9.31
C TYR A 134 -6.46 0.31 8.42
N PHE A 135 -7.57 -0.20 8.94
CA PHE A 135 -8.52 -1.01 8.18
C PHE A 135 -9.07 -0.25 6.96
N SER A 136 -9.40 1.04 7.10
CA SER A 136 -9.87 1.84 5.96
C SER A 136 -8.82 1.92 4.85
N GLY A 137 -7.55 2.08 5.20
CA GLY A 137 -6.45 2.09 4.23
C GLY A 137 -6.27 0.74 3.53
N VAL A 138 -6.42 -0.37 4.28
CA VAL A 138 -6.40 -1.73 3.71
C VAL A 138 -7.56 -1.90 2.71
N MET A 139 -8.76 -1.47 3.06
CA MET A 139 -9.92 -1.52 2.15
C MET A 139 -9.69 -0.65 0.90
N TRP A 140 -9.11 0.54 1.06
CA TRP A 140 -8.73 1.37 -0.08
C TRP A 140 -7.71 0.67 -1.00
N THR A 141 -6.74 -0.02 -0.42
CA THR A 141 -5.75 -0.82 -1.17
C THR A 141 -6.41 -1.96 -1.93
N LEU A 142 -7.35 -2.66 -1.31
CA LEU A 142 -8.16 -3.66 -2.01
C LEU A 142 -8.96 -3.05 -3.17
N ILE A 143 -9.39 -1.78 -3.09
CA ILE A 143 -10.09 -1.13 -4.19
C ILE A 143 -9.14 -0.85 -5.36
N TYR A 144 -8.11 -0.02 -5.16
CA TYR A 144 -7.30 0.45 -6.28
C TYR A 144 -6.41 -0.67 -6.85
N ASP A 145 -5.87 -1.56 -6.01
CA ASP A 145 -4.93 -2.59 -6.46
C ASP A 145 -5.68 -3.76 -7.13
N THR A 146 -6.94 -4.00 -6.76
CA THR A 146 -7.79 -4.94 -7.52
C THR A 146 -8.14 -4.37 -8.90
N ILE A 147 -8.42 -3.06 -9.00
CA ILE A 147 -8.65 -2.40 -10.30
C ILE A 147 -7.39 -2.51 -11.17
N TYR A 148 -6.22 -2.23 -10.60
CA TYR A 148 -4.95 -2.34 -11.31
C TYR A 148 -4.68 -3.77 -11.79
N ALA A 149 -4.93 -4.78 -10.94
CA ALA A 149 -4.74 -6.18 -11.28
C ALA A 149 -5.64 -6.69 -12.43
N HIS A 150 -6.70 -5.98 -12.82
CA HIS A 150 -7.45 -6.32 -14.04
C HIS A 150 -6.65 -6.08 -15.33
N GLN A 151 -5.65 -5.19 -15.30
CA GLN A 151 -4.77 -4.92 -16.44
C GLN A 151 -3.77 -6.07 -16.66
N ASP A 152 -3.29 -6.68 -15.57
CA ASP A 152 -2.29 -7.75 -15.60
C ASP A 152 -2.91 -9.16 -15.67
N LYS A 153 -4.24 -9.29 -15.72
CA LYS A 153 -4.97 -10.57 -15.69
C LYS A 153 -4.45 -11.62 -16.69
N ARG A 154 -4.16 -11.20 -17.94
CA ARG A 154 -3.70 -12.12 -18.99
C ARG A 154 -2.33 -12.68 -18.65
N ASP A 155 -1.43 -11.79 -18.26
CA ASP A 155 -0.07 -12.15 -17.91
C ASP A 155 -0.05 -13.02 -16.66
N ASP A 156 -0.78 -12.63 -15.60
CA ASP A 156 -0.92 -13.40 -14.36
C ASP A 156 -1.32 -14.85 -14.60
N VAL A 157 -2.30 -15.10 -15.49
CA VAL A 157 -2.74 -16.46 -15.84
C VAL A 157 -1.64 -17.24 -16.54
N LEU A 158 -0.93 -16.62 -17.50
CA LEU A 158 0.15 -17.27 -18.26
C LEU A 158 1.31 -17.71 -17.36
N ILE A 159 1.63 -16.94 -16.33
CA ILE A 159 2.72 -17.25 -15.39
C ILE A 159 2.25 -17.91 -14.08
N GLY A 160 0.96 -18.23 -13.97
CA GLY A 160 0.38 -18.94 -12.82
C GLY A 160 0.29 -18.13 -11.52
N LEU A 161 0.27 -16.80 -11.62
CA LEU A 161 0.07 -15.91 -10.48
C LEU A 161 -1.41 -15.77 -10.12
N LYS A 162 -1.68 -15.49 -8.84
CA LYS A 162 -3.03 -15.37 -8.28
C LYS A 162 -3.28 -13.91 -7.88
N SER A 163 -4.49 -13.41 -8.11
CA SER A 163 -4.89 -12.05 -7.73
C SER A 163 -6.38 -11.97 -7.38
N THR A 164 -6.80 -10.91 -6.68
CA THR A 164 -8.23 -10.66 -6.42
C THR A 164 -9.00 -10.43 -7.71
N ALA A 165 -8.37 -9.85 -8.74
CA ALA A 165 -8.97 -9.67 -10.06
C ALA A 165 -9.34 -11.02 -10.70
N LEU A 166 -8.46 -12.03 -10.59
CA LEU A 166 -8.76 -13.41 -11.02
C LEU A 166 -9.84 -14.07 -10.15
N ARG A 167 -9.77 -13.88 -8.83
CA ARG A 167 -10.75 -14.45 -7.88
C ARG A 167 -12.16 -13.91 -8.09
N PHE A 168 -12.31 -12.60 -8.26
CA PHE A 168 -13.61 -11.95 -8.36
C PHE A 168 -14.17 -12.01 -9.77
N GLY A 169 -13.32 -11.94 -10.81
CA GLY A 169 -13.76 -11.96 -12.20
C GLY A 169 -14.82 -10.88 -12.45
N GLU A 170 -15.98 -11.29 -12.96
CA GLU A 170 -17.13 -10.42 -13.26
C GLU A 170 -17.78 -9.83 -11.99
N ASN A 171 -17.62 -10.49 -10.84
CA ASN A 171 -18.17 -10.03 -9.56
C ASN A 171 -17.32 -8.91 -8.92
N THR A 172 -16.35 -8.34 -9.63
CA THR A 172 -15.48 -7.31 -9.06
C THR A 172 -16.26 -6.07 -8.59
N LYS A 173 -17.25 -5.55 -9.34
CA LYS A 173 -17.99 -4.34 -8.92
C LYS A 173 -18.72 -4.49 -7.57
N PRO A 174 -19.43 -5.61 -7.30
CA PRO A 174 -19.96 -5.89 -5.96
C PRO A 174 -18.90 -5.87 -4.86
N TRP A 175 -17.76 -6.54 -5.06
CA TRP A 175 -16.66 -6.57 -4.07
C TRP A 175 -16.09 -5.18 -3.80
N LEU A 176 -15.80 -4.41 -4.86
CA LEU A 176 -15.32 -3.03 -4.74
C LEU A 176 -16.33 -2.14 -4.00
N SER A 177 -17.63 -2.38 -4.20
CA SER A 177 -18.69 -1.67 -3.45
C SER A 177 -18.67 -2.01 -1.98
N GLY A 178 -18.53 -3.29 -1.62
CA GLY A 178 -18.36 -3.74 -0.25
C GLY A 178 -17.14 -3.10 0.43
N PHE A 179 -15.98 -3.10 -0.24
CA PHE A 179 -14.78 -2.44 0.27
C PHE A 179 -14.95 -0.93 0.41
N SER A 180 -15.65 -0.27 -0.53
CA SER A 180 -15.95 1.16 -0.44
C SER A 180 -16.80 1.48 0.79
N VAL A 181 -17.85 0.69 1.05
CA VAL A 181 -18.71 0.87 2.23
C VAL A 181 -17.92 0.62 3.51
N ALA A 182 -17.12 -0.44 3.55
CA ALA A 182 -16.26 -0.77 4.69
C ALA A 182 -15.22 0.33 4.97
N MET A 183 -14.59 0.86 3.93
CA MET A 183 -13.63 1.96 4.00
C MET A 183 -14.28 3.23 4.57
N LEU A 184 -15.40 3.67 3.98
CA LEU A 184 -16.10 4.88 4.41
C LEU A 184 -16.67 4.74 5.82
N GLY A 185 -17.21 3.56 6.17
CA GLY A 185 -17.70 3.26 7.51
C GLY A 185 -16.58 3.33 8.56
N ALA A 186 -15.42 2.77 8.26
CA ALA A 186 -14.27 2.84 9.15
C ALA A 186 -13.72 4.27 9.29
N LEU A 187 -13.68 5.07 8.22
CA LEU A 187 -13.33 6.49 8.30
C LEU A 187 -14.36 7.31 9.08
N SER A 188 -15.65 6.99 8.96
CA SER A 188 -16.68 7.61 9.82
C SER A 188 -16.42 7.32 11.30
N LEU A 189 -16.06 6.08 11.65
CA LEU A 189 -15.68 5.71 13.01
C LEU A 189 -14.44 6.46 13.50
N VAL A 190 -13.41 6.62 12.66
CA VAL A 190 -12.24 7.47 12.96
C VAL A 190 -12.69 8.90 13.28
N GLY A 191 -13.59 9.46 12.47
CA GLY A 191 -14.10 10.81 12.64
C GLY A 191 -14.80 11.01 13.98
N VAL A 192 -15.68 10.07 14.34
CA VAL A 192 -16.41 10.08 15.62
C VAL A 192 -15.45 9.91 16.80
N ASN A 193 -14.58 8.90 16.75
CA ASN A 193 -13.69 8.56 17.88
C ASN A 193 -12.58 9.59 18.10
N SER A 194 -12.20 10.36 17.09
CA SER A 194 -11.22 11.44 17.20
C SER A 194 -11.83 12.84 17.30
N GLY A 195 -13.17 12.95 17.41
CA GLY A 195 -13.86 14.23 17.59
C GLY A 195 -13.70 15.18 16.40
N GLN A 196 -13.70 14.66 15.16
CA GLN A 196 -13.52 15.46 13.95
C GLN A 196 -14.71 16.37 13.66
N THR A 197 -14.47 17.40 12.85
CA THR A 197 -15.42 18.46 12.53
C THR A 197 -15.86 18.44 11.06
N ALA A 198 -16.73 19.37 10.66
CA ALA A 198 -17.34 19.42 9.32
C ALA A 198 -16.36 19.27 8.13
N PRO A 199 -15.14 19.86 8.12
CA PRO A 199 -14.21 19.68 7.01
C PRO A 199 -13.82 18.21 6.76
N TYR A 200 -13.66 17.42 7.83
CA TYR A 200 -13.37 15.99 7.72
C TYR A 200 -14.51 15.23 7.03
N TYR A 201 -15.74 15.46 7.46
CA TYR A 201 -16.93 14.81 6.89
C TYR A 201 -17.24 15.29 5.47
N ALA A 202 -16.93 16.54 5.14
CA ALA A 202 -17.01 17.05 3.78
C ALA A 202 -16.01 16.33 2.85
N ALA A 203 -14.76 16.17 3.29
CA ALA A 203 -13.75 15.40 2.57
C ALA A 203 -14.17 13.92 2.42
N LEU A 204 -14.73 13.31 3.48
CA LEU A 204 -15.25 11.95 3.44
C LEU A 204 -16.38 11.80 2.42
N GLY A 205 -17.31 12.77 2.35
CA GLY A 205 -18.36 12.82 1.34
C GLY A 205 -17.81 12.94 -0.08
N ALA A 206 -16.80 13.79 -0.29
CA ALA A 206 -16.12 13.94 -1.58
C ALA A 206 -15.43 12.64 -2.02
N VAL A 207 -14.77 11.93 -1.09
CA VAL A 207 -14.18 10.61 -1.36
C VAL A 207 -15.26 9.58 -1.73
N GLY A 208 -16.40 9.57 -1.05
CA GLY A 208 -17.52 8.70 -1.38
C GLY A 208 -18.10 8.96 -2.77
N ALA A 209 -18.23 10.23 -3.16
CA ALA A 209 -18.65 10.62 -4.51
C ALA A 209 -17.62 10.18 -5.57
N HIS A 210 -16.33 10.39 -5.29
CA HIS A 210 -15.24 9.98 -6.18
C HIS A 210 -15.21 8.46 -6.40
N LEU A 211 -15.34 7.65 -5.35
CA LEU A 211 -15.41 6.19 -5.46
C LEU A 211 -16.64 5.73 -6.26
N THR A 212 -17.77 6.41 -6.09
CA THR A 212 -18.99 6.11 -6.86
C THR A 212 -18.79 6.39 -8.34
N HIS A 213 -18.18 7.53 -8.67
CA HIS A 213 -17.83 7.88 -10.05
C HIS A 213 -16.85 6.87 -10.67
N GLN A 214 -15.76 6.53 -9.97
CA GLN A 214 -14.78 5.53 -10.45
C GLN A 214 -15.45 4.18 -10.77
N LYS A 215 -16.35 3.71 -9.90
CA LYS A 215 -17.06 2.43 -10.10
C LYS A 215 -17.96 2.44 -11.34
N TRP A 216 -18.58 3.59 -11.65
CA TRP A 216 -19.41 3.73 -12.85
C TRP A 216 -18.58 3.72 -14.13
N GLY A 217 -17.42 4.41 -14.12
CA GLY A 217 -16.49 4.41 -15.26
C GLY A 217 -15.68 3.13 -15.43
N LEU A 218 -15.71 2.20 -14.47
CA LEU A 218 -14.90 0.99 -14.52
C LEU A 218 -15.48 -0.04 -15.51
N GLU A 219 -14.74 -0.28 -16.59
CA GLU A 219 -14.96 -1.40 -17.51
C GLU A 219 -14.12 -2.60 -17.07
N ILE A 220 -14.78 -3.72 -16.74
CA ILE A 220 -14.09 -4.96 -16.37
C ILE A 220 -14.07 -5.86 -17.59
N LEU A 221 -12.86 -6.22 -18.03
CA LEU A 221 -12.69 -7.19 -19.10
C LEU A 221 -13.30 -8.55 -18.67
N PRO A 222 -14.05 -9.22 -19.56
CA PRO A 222 -14.65 -10.52 -19.28
C PRO A 222 -13.58 -11.58 -18.94
N ARG A 223 -14.02 -12.72 -18.38
CA ARG A 223 -13.12 -13.84 -18.09
C ARG A 223 -12.39 -14.26 -19.37
N LEU A 224 -11.08 -14.46 -19.25
CA LEU A 224 -10.28 -15.12 -20.28
C LEU A 224 -10.76 -16.58 -20.28
N VAL A 225 -11.47 -16.97 -21.34
CA VAL A 225 -11.88 -18.35 -21.59
C VAL A 225 -10.68 -19.14 -22.11
#